data_AF-A0A4Y3URB0-F1
#
_entry.id   AF-A0A4Y3URB0-F1
#
_cell.length_a   1.000
_cell.length_b   1.000
_cell.length_c   1.000
_cell.angle_alpha   90.00
_cell.angle_beta   90.00
_cell.angle_gamma   90.00
#
_symmetry.space_group_name_H-M   'P 1'
#
loop_
_entity.id
_entity.type
_entity.pdbx_description
1 polymer ?
#
loop_
_entity_poly.entity_id
_entity_poly.type
_entity_poly.pdbx_seq_one_letter_code
_entity_poly.pdbx_strand_id
1 'polypeptide(L)'
;MTIEKWLIKPGESRVIDLEDIRKLKIGLVGGQVDVVAHDEPGVRIEVHAVTGKDLRIEASGDVVEIDHAQLRWDNFLEVFRNFGAAGPKAEVSVAVPRGIALNLGVVSASALVSGLRSGARLNTVSGDLIVDGLVGDLSVNAVSGDVQVRSLDGALTANSVSGEVAATGSIRKATIDTVSGDLLVDSTGRVDTVNLNTVSGKSTVRLDEGHAANYVLRSVSGRVLVDGIKRSGSGPTNWVDSDGELSGSFVDVRVNSVSGAIMVLRRAASVEHNSFDEVAPHVDEPALQEVSVEDASGGASVEAAADPDRLDGDGFGTERPDGERPDTDRLDTDREA
;
A
#
# COMPACT_ATOMS: atom_id res chain seq x y z
N MET A 1 4.53 16.69 35.10
CA MET A 1 4.61 16.96 33.65
C MET A 1 3.44 17.85 33.29
N THR A 2 3.56 18.70 32.29
CA THR A 2 2.41 19.40 31.71
C THR A 2 1.53 18.38 31.00
N ILE A 3 0.21 18.57 31.05
CA ILE A 3 -0.75 17.86 30.20
C ILE A 3 -1.44 18.94 29.38
N GLU A 4 -1.33 18.84 28.07
CA GLU A 4 -2.00 19.75 27.13
C GLU A 4 -3.15 19.01 26.45
N LYS A 5 -4.25 19.73 26.21
CA LYS A 5 -5.51 19.12 25.83
C LYS A 5 -6.33 20.04 24.94
N TRP A 6 -6.76 19.49 23.83
CA TRP A 6 -7.63 20.14 22.85
C TRP A 6 -8.89 19.30 22.66
N LEU A 7 -10.01 19.98 22.47
CA LEU A 7 -11.30 19.38 22.19
C LEU A 7 -11.86 20.13 20.97
N ILE A 8 -11.83 19.48 19.82
CA ILE A 8 -12.24 20.05 18.53
C ILE A 8 -13.66 19.58 18.27
N LYS A 9 -14.60 20.53 18.17
CA LYS A 9 -16.04 20.21 18.01
C LYS A 9 -16.40 19.97 16.55
N PRO A 10 -17.57 19.36 16.26
CA PRO A 10 -18.10 19.28 14.92
C PRO A 10 -18.10 20.63 14.18
N GLY A 11 -17.49 20.67 12.99
CA GLY A 11 -17.32 21.88 12.18
C GLY A 11 -16.16 22.80 12.56
N GLU A 12 -15.40 22.51 13.63
CA GLU A 12 -14.13 23.19 13.93
C GLU A 12 -12.96 22.47 13.24
N SER A 13 -11.96 23.21 12.77
CA SER A 13 -10.67 22.70 12.29
C SER A 13 -9.53 23.19 13.20
N ARG A 14 -8.40 22.47 13.20
CA ARG A 14 -7.29 22.77 14.13
C ARG A 14 -5.93 22.30 13.60
N VAL A 15 -4.92 23.16 13.72
CA VAL A 15 -3.50 22.77 13.65
C VAL A 15 -2.94 22.73 15.08
N ILE A 16 -2.12 21.73 15.39
CA ILE A 16 -1.40 21.56 16.65
C ILE A 16 0.02 21.06 16.33
N ASP A 17 1.03 21.81 16.74
CA ASP A 17 2.44 21.46 16.60
C ASP A 17 3.01 21.09 17.99
N LEU A 18 3.74 19.98 18.10
CA LEU A 18 4.21 19.39 19.36
C LEU A 18 5.67 18.95 19.27
N GLU A 19 6.49 19.33 20.25
CA GLU A 19 7.90 18.90 20.35
C GLU A 19 8.06 17.63 21.24
N ASP A 20 9.21 16.97 21.15
CA ASP A 20 9.63 15.79 21.97
C ASP A 20 8.70 14.56 22.02
N ILE A 21 7.63 14.50 21.21
CA ILE A 21 6.73 13.35 21.12
C ILE A 21 7.46 12.13 20.49
N ARG A 22 7.47 11.01 21.22
CA ARG A 22 8.03 9.71 20.79
C ARG A 22 6.97 8.64 20.55
N LYS A 23 5.72 8.86 20.96
CA LYS A 23 4.63 7.90 20.80
C LYS A 23 3.33 8.58 20.36
N LEU A 24 2.73 8.05 19.29
CA LEU A 24 1.46 8.49 18.75
C LEU A 24 0.43 7.38 18.89
N LYS A 25 -0.70 7.71 19.52
CA LYS A 25 -1.90 6.87 19.56
C LYS A 25 -3.02 7.55 18.75
N ILE A 26 -3.72 6.80 17.91
CA ILE A 26 -4.90 7.30 17.19
C ILE A 26 -6.05 6.29 17.29
N GLY A 27 -7.17 6.71 17.88
CA GLY A 27 -8.47 6.06 17.76
C GLY A 27 -9.43 6.90 16.92
N LEU A 28 -9.84 6.40 15.74
CA LEU A 28 -10.76 7.10 14.84
C LEU A 28 -12.04 6.29 14.59
N VAL A 29 -13.20 6.98 14.63
CA VAL A 29 -14.47 6.48 14.09
C VAL A 29 -14.86 7.34 12.90
N GLY A 30 -15.06 6.74 11.73
CA GLY A 30 -15.49 7.39 10.49
C GLY A 30 -14.49 8.39 9.88
N GLY A 31 -14.46 8.48 8.55
CA GLY A 31 -13.61 9.41 7.81
C GLY A 31 -12.24 8.82 7.48
N GLN A 32 -11.16 9.58 7.71
CA GLN A 32 -9.81 9.21 7.27
C GLN A 32 -8.73 9.71 8.25
N VAL A 33 -7.65 8.94 8.39
CA VAL A 33 -6.41 9.42 9.02
C VAL A 33 -5.17 9.09 8.20
N ASP A 34 -4.36 10.11 7.92
CA ASP A 34 -3.07 9.95 7.23
C ASP A 34 -1.93 10.21 8.21
N VAL A 35 -1.02 9.24 8.40
CA VAL A 35 0.20 9.39 9.20
C VAL A 35 1.41 9.35 8.27
N VAL A 36 2.08 10.49 8.09
CA VAL A 36 3.18 10.66 7.12
C VAL A 36 4.46 11.02 7.85
N ALA A 37 5.49 10.19 7.66
CA ALA A 37 6.77 10.36 8.34
C ALA A 37 7.75 11.29 7.61
N HIS A 38 8.29 12.26 8.34
CA HIS A 38 9.31 13.21 7.91
C HIS A 38 10.61 13.11 8.71
N ASP A 39 11.64 13.79 8.24
CA ASP A 39 12.98 13.85 8.85
C ASP A 39 13.17 15.08 9.77
N GLU A 40 12.23 16.04 9.77
CA GLU A 40 12.19 17.14 10.73
C GLU A 40 11.78 16.68 12.15
N PRO A 41 12.18 17.37 13.23
CA PRO A 41 11.74 17.07 14.60
C PRO A 41 10.31 17.58 14.87
N GLY A 42 9.66 17.01 15.88
CA GLY A 42 8.29 17.37 16.29
C GLY A 42 7.19 16.64 15.52
N VAL A 43 5.94 16.77 15.99
CA VAL A 43 4.73 16.19 15.42
C VAL A 43 3.75 17.30 15.11
N ARG A 44 3.20 17.30 13.90
CA ARG A 44 2.20 18.29 13.45
C ARG A 44 0.89 17.60 13.09
N ILE A 45 -0.15 17.91 13.86
CA ILE A 45 -1.51 17.36 13.69
C ILE A 45 -2.39 18.42 13.03
N GLU A 46 -3.01 18.06 11.90
CA GLU A 46 -4.00 18.85 11.20
C GLU A 46 -5.35 18.13 11.24
N VAL A 47 -6.33 18.75 11.90
CA VAL A 47 -7.72 18.33 11.94
C VAL A 47 -8.48 19.17 10.92
N HIS A 48 -8.86 18.55 9.80
CA HIS A 48 -9.52 19.22 8.68
C HIS A 48 -11.03 19.31 8.89
N ALA A 49 -11.63 18.21 9.36
CA ALA A 49 -13.06 18.13 9.65
C ALA A 49 -13.35 17.22 10.85
N VAL A 50 -14.41 17.54 11.58
CA VAL A 50 -14.98 16.75 12.68
C VAL A 50 -16.51 16.79 12.54
N THR A 51 -17.19 15.66 12.77
CA THR A 51 -18.65 15.54 12.65
C THR A 51 -19.24 14.57 13.68
N GLY A 52 -20.44 14.86 14.17
CA GLY A 52 -21.24 13.97 15.03
C GLY A 52 -20.79 13.86 16.50
N LYS A 53 -19.49 13.88 16.80
CA LYS A 53 -18.92 13.96 18.14
C LYS A 53 -17.64 14.80 18.14
N ASP A 54 -17.23 15.26 19.31
CA ASP A 54 -15.95 15.97 19.47
C ASP A 54 -14.75 15.02 19.28
N LEU A 55 -13.67 15.56 18.70
CA LEU A 55 -12.36 14.94 18.64
C LEU A 55 -11.51 15.44 19.82
N ARG A 56 -11.04 14.52 20.67
CA ARG A 56 -10.09 14.82 21.75
C ARG A 56 -8.67 14.64 21.24
N ILE A 57 -7.79 15.58 21.55
CA ILE A 57 -6.34 15.43 21.42
C ILE A 57 -5.72 15.75 22.78
N GLU A 58 -4.84 14.88 23.28
CA GLU A 58 -4.23 15.02 24.61
C GLU A 58 -2.75 14.64 24.54
N ALA A 59 -1.88 15.56 24.95
CA ALA A 59 -0.42 15.38 25.01
C ALA A 59 0.03 15.33 26.47
N SER A 60 0.85 14.34 26.81
CA SER A 60 1.31 14.09 28.19
C SER A 60 2.67 13.41 28.17
N GLY A 61 3.72 14.17 28.52
CA GLY A 61 5.10 13.72 28.34
C GLY A 61 5.43 13.55 26.85
N ASP A 62 6.05 12.42 26.50
CA ASP A 62 6.43 12.07 25.13
C ASP A 62 5.34 11.31 24.35
N VAL A 63 4.09 11.34 24.84
CA VAL A 63 2.94 10.66 24.25
C VAL A 63 1.87 11.67 23.84
N VAL A 64 1.39 11.57 22.60
CA VAL A 64 0.14 12.20 22.16
C VAL A 64 -0.91 11.16 21.81
N GLU A 65 -2.16 11.44 22.18
CA GLU A 65 -3.32 10.58 21.94
C GLU A 65 -4.43 11.38 21.25
N ILE A 66 -4.75 10.96 20.03
CA ILE A 66 -5.90 11.42 19.24
C ILE A 66 -7.03 10.40 19.45
N ASP A 67 -8.18 10.88 19.92
CA ASP A 67 -9.29 10.06 20.38
C ASP A 67 -10.62 10.65 19.88
N HIS A 68 -11.15 10.07 18.80
CA HIS A 68 -12.48 10.41 18.29
C HIS A 68 -13.56 9.58 18.98
N ALA A 69 -14.68 10.22 19.31
CA ALA A 69 -15.84 9.61 19.96
C ALA A 69 -15.64 9.07 21.39
N GLN A 70 -14.45 9.27 21.99
CA GLN A 70 -14.03 8.79 23.32
C GLN A 70 -13.91 7.26 23.39
N LEU A 71 -13.14 6.71 22.45
CA LEU A 71 -12.77 5.31 22.34
C LEU A 71 -11.87 4.88 23.51
N ARG A 72 -12.45 4.21 24.51
CA ARG A 72 -11.65 3.36 25.39
C ARG A 72 -11.10 2.20 24.56
N TRP A 73 -9.78 2.18 24.37
CA TRP A 73 -9.03 1.18 23.62
C TRP A 73 -9.43 -0.25 23.95
N ASP A 74 -9.76 -0.52 25.22
CA ASP A 74 -10.13 -1.83 25.76
C ASP A 74 -11.50 -2.35 25.27
N ASN A 75 -12.41 -1.46 24.81
CA ASN A 75 -13.80 -1.79 24.46
C ASN A 75 -14.15 -1.53 22.97
N PHE A 76 -13.17 -1.19 22.12
CA PHE A 76 -13.30 -0.85 20.69
C PHE A 76 -14.30 -1.73 19.89
N LEU A 77 -14.31 -3.06 20.10
CA LEU A 77 -15.24 -3.99 19.44
C LEU A 77 -16.70 -3.85 19.90
N GLU A 78 -16.95 -3.47 21.15
CA GLU A 78 -18.31 -3.16 21.63
C GLU A 78 -18.79 -1.83 21.08
N VAL A 79 -17.88 -0.86 20.94
CA VAL A 79 -18.19 0.48 20.42
C VAL A 79 -18.76 0.38 19.00
N PHE A 80 -18.12 -0.36 18.09
CA PHE A 80 -18.60 -0.55 16.71
C PHE A 80 -20.08 -0.98 16.62
N ARG A 81 -20.54 -1.86 17.51
CA ARG A 81 -21.92 -2.39 17.52
C ARG A 81 -22.98 -1.32 17.78
N ASN A 82 -22.58 -0.14 18.25
CA ASN A 82 -23.46 0.98 18.59
C ASN A 82 -23.45 2.12 17.55
N PHE A 83 -22.72 2.00 16.43
CA PHE A 83 -22.67 3.03 15.38
C PHE A 83 -23.24 2.54 14.04
N GLY A 84 -24.33 3.17 13.61
CA GLY A 84 -24.90 2.97 12.26
C GLY A 84 -24.17 3.78 11.18
N ALA A 85 -24.63 3.66 9.93
CA ALA A 85 -24.01 4.26 8.75
C ALA A 85 -23.89 5.81 8.76
N ALA A 86 -24.60 6.49 9.64
CA ALA A 86 -24.53 7.94 9.87
C ALA A 86 -23.75 8.30 11.17
N GLY A 87 -22.80 7.46 11.58
CA GLY A 87 -21.95 7.70 12.75
C GLY A 87 -21.01 8.91 12.60
N PRO A 88 -20.34 9.31 13.70
CA PRO A 88 -19.31 10.35 13.68
C PRO A 88 -18.22 10.07 12.63
N LYS A 89 -17.65 11.14 12.08
CA LYS A 89 -16.46 11.08 11.21
C LYS A 89 -15.49 12.21 11.56
N ALA A 90 -14.19 11.96 11.38
CA ALA A 90 -13.17 13.01 11.40
C ALA A 90 -12.14 12.77 10.29
N GLU A 91 -11.49 13.85 9.85
CA GLU A 91 -10.47 13.85 8.81
C GLU A 91 -9.21 14.50 9.40
N VAL A 92 -8.14 13.70 9.55
CA VAL A 92 -6.94 14.09 10.30
C VAL A 92 -5.67 13.71 9.54
N SER A 93 -4.79 14.66 9.27
CA SER A 93 -3.43 14.39 8.80
C SER A 93 -2.44 14.59 9.94
N VAL A 94 -1.47 13.69 10.08
CA VAL A 94 -0.43 13.76 11.12
C VAL A 94 0.94 13.58 10.50
N ALA A 95 1.71 14.66 10.50
CA ALA A 95 3.13 14.67 10.19
C ALA A 95 3.90 14.23 11.45
N VAL A 96 4.80 13.24 11.32
CA VAL A 96 5.56 12.66 12.44
C VAL A 96 7.06 12.45 12.14
N PRO A 97 7.95 12.44 13.15
CA PRO A 97 9.32 11.99 12.97
C PRO A 97 9.35 10.48 12.65
N ARG A 98 10.23 10.04 11.73
CA ARG A 98 10.29 8.63 11.30
C ARG A 98 10.40 7.59 12.41
N GLY A 99 10.95 7.94 13.57
CA GLY A 99 11.14 7.05 14.72
C GLY A 99 9.95 6.92 15.67
N ILE A 100 8.80 7.53 15.39
CA ILE A 100 7.66 7.55 16.34
C ILE A 100 7.05 6.16 16.53
N ALA A 101 6.73 5.78 17.77
CA ALA A 101 6.02 4.54 18.06
C ALA A 101 4.51 4.72 17.79
N LEU A 102 4.02 4.18 16.66
CA LEU A 102 2.61 4.29 16.25
C LEU A 102 1.74 3.14 16.79
N ASN A 103 0.61 3.49 17.42
CA ASN A 103 -0.51 2.58 17.66
C ASN A 103 -1.81 3.21 17.12
N LEU A 104 -2.41 2.60 16.10
CA LEU A 104 -3.55 3.12 15.36
C LEU A 104 -4.73 2.15 15.39
N GLY A 105 -5.93 2.66 15.58
CA GLY A 105 -7.18 1.89 15.59
C GLY A 105 -8.30 2.66 14.89
N VAL A 106 -8.92 2.03 13.88
CA VAL A 106 -9.98 2.65 13.07
C VAL A 106 -11.26 1.82 13.01
N VAL A 107 -12.40 2.51 13.09
CA VAL A 107 -13.74 1.95 12.91
C VAL A 107 -14.42 2.66 11.75
N SER A 108 -14.68 1.94 10.66
CA SER A 108 -15.33 2.47 9.45
C SER A 108 -14.67 3.74 8.89
N ALA A 109 -13.34 3.81 9.02
CA ALA A 109 -12.48 4.89 8.54
C ALA A 109 -11.23 4.28 7.91
N SER A 110 -10.75 4.87 6.81
CA SER A 110 -9.52 4.40 6.16
C SER A 110 -8.30 5.05 6.81
N ALA A 111 -7.15 4.37 6.77
CA ALA A 111 -5.89 4.92 7.27
C ALA A 111 -4.72 4.69 6.31
N LEU A 112 -3.92 5.74 6.12
CA LEU A 112 -2.63 5.69 5.45
C LEU A 112 -1.51 5.82 6.49
N VAL A 113 -0.47 4.99 6.38
CA VAL A 113 0.76 5.07 7.20
C VAL A 113 1.97 5.00 6.27
N SER A 114 2.79 6.05 6.24
CA SER A 114 3.90 6.17 5.28
C SER A 114 5.24 6.52 5.93
N GLY A 115 6.30 5.78 5.58
CA GLY A 115 7.70 6.18 5.78
C GLY A 115 8.29 6.01 7.19
N LEU A 116 7.62 5.28 8.09
CA LEU A 116 8.08 5.01 9.46
C LEU A 116 9.31 4.08 9.51
N ARG A 117 10.11 4.17 10.57
CA ARG A 117 11.33 3.36 10.80
C ARG A 117 11.39 2.71 12.18
N SER A 118 10.23 2.53 12.81
CA SER A 118 10.04 2.18 14.22
C SER A 118 9.09 1.00 14.43
N GLY A 119 8.61 0.37 13.34
CA GLY A 119 7.47 -0.53 13.38
C GLY A 119 6.13 0.18 13.64
N ALA A 120 5.03 -0.56 13.58
CA ALA A 120 3.69 -0.04 13.91
C ALA A 120 2.72 -1.13 14.38
N ARG A 121 1.73 -0.74 15.19
CA ARG A 121 0.56 -1.57 15.51
C ARG A 121 -0.70 -0.92 14.95
N LEU A 122 -1.36 -1.60 14.01
CA LEU A 122 -2.55 -1.11 13.32
C LEU A 122 -3.75 -2.04 13.59
N ASN A 123 -4.94 -1.48 13.70
CA ASN A 123 -6.16 -2.25 13.99
C ASN A 123 -7.34 -1.65 13.22
N THR A 124 -8.15 -2.48 12.54
CA THR A 124 -9.36 -2.06 11.83
C THR A 124 -10.52 -3.03 12.03
N VAL A 125 -11.74 -2.52 11.99
CA VAL A 125 -12.96 -3.35 11.87
C VAL A 125 -13.50 -3.35 10.44
N SER A 126 -13.76 -2.18 9.84
CA SER A 126 -14.42 -2.07 8.53
C SER A 126 -13.96 -0.84 7.72
N GLY A 127 -12.67 -0.49 7.81
CA GLY A 127 -12.05 0.53 6.96
C GLY A 127 -10.63 0.12 6.58
N ASP A 128 -10.16 0.56 5.42
CA ASP A 128 -8.98 -0.03 4.79
C ASP A 128 -7.68 0.55 5.35
N LEU A 129 -6.64 -0.29 5.42
CA LEU A 129 -5.32 0.07 5.92
C LEU A 129 -4.30 0.02 4.78
N ILE A 130 -3.73 1.18 4.44
CA ILE A 130 -2.62 1.30 3.49
C ILE A 130 -1.35 1.63 4.27
N VAL A 131 -0.31 0.80 4.10
CA VAL A 131 1.02 1.02 4.69
C VAL A 131 2.04 1.07 3.56
N ASP A 132 2.93 2.06 3.54
CA ASP A 132 3.99 2.17 2.53
C ASP A 132 5.33 2.61 3.13
N GLY A 133 6.43 1.99 2.68
CA GLY A 133 7.79 2.37 3.06
C GLY A 133 8.08 2.26 4.56
N LEU A 134 7.46 1.30 5.25
CA LEU A 134 7.68 1.06 6.67
C LEU A 134 8.90 0.15 6.89
N VAL A 135 9.80 0.58 7.77
CA VAL A 135 10.94 -0.22 8.26
C VAL A 135 10.69 -0.61 9.72
N GLY A 136 10.94 -1.88 10.04
CA GLY A 136 10.68 -2.50 11.34
C GLY A 136 9.43 -3.39 11.34
N ASP A 137 9.02 -3.84 12.53
CA ASP A 137 7.96 -4.85 12.67
C ASP A 137 6.56 -4.24 12.58
N LEU A 138 5.71 -4.86 11.75
CA LEU A 138 4.32 -4.46 11.52
C LEU A 138 3.35 -5.51 12.10
N SER A 139 2.49 -5.07 13.03
CA SER A 139 1.41 -5.88 13.60
C SER A 139 0.06 -5.31 13.17
N VAL A 140 -0.75 -6.10 12.46
CA VAL A 140 -2.09 -5.70 11.98
C VAL A 140 -3.17 -6.63 12.50
N ASN A 141 -4.32 -6.08 12.90
CA ASN A 141 -5.54 -6.85 13.18
C ASN A 141 -6.70 -6.23 12.40
N ALA A 142 -7.33 -7.00 11.51
CA ALA A 142 -8.46 -6.61 10.69
C ALA A 142 -9.68 -7.50 10.97
N VAL A 143 -10.87 -7.01 10.65
CA VAL A 143 -12.09 -7.84 10.57
C VAL A 143 -12.56 -7.91 9.12
N SER A 144 -13.04 -6.80 8.55
CA SER A 144 -13.64 -6.74 7.21
C SER A 144 -13.16 -5.59 6.32
N GLY A 145 -12.18 -4.79 6.76
CA GLY A 145 -11.47 -3.83 5.89
C GLY A 145 -10.18 -4.45 5.37
N ASP A 146 -9.75 -4.04 4.18
CA ASP A 146 -8.60 -4.64 3.49
C ASP A 146 -7.27 -4.06 3.98
N VAL A 147 -6.21 -4.85 3.89
CA VAL A 147 -4.86 -4.49 4.37
C VAL A 147 -3.87 -4.58 3.21
N GLN A 148 -3.37 -3.41 2.77
CA GLN A 148 -2.39 -3.27 1.71
C GLN A 148 -1.08 -2.74 2.29
N VAL A 149 -0.06 -3.60 2.35
CA VAL A 149 1.29 -3.25 2.80
C VAL A 149 2.23 -3.25 1.61
N ARG A 150 2.89 -2.12 1.37
CA ARG A 150 3.89 -1.93 0.32
C ARG A 150 5.24 -1.59 0.92
N SER A 151 6.31 -2.00 0.24
CA SER A 151 7.68 -1.57 0.54
C SER A 151 8.11 -1.82 2.00
N LEU A 152 7.61 -2.89 2.63
CA LEU A 152 7.94 -3.27 4.01
C LEU A 152 9.35 -3.86 4.09
N ASP A 153 10.19 -3.35 5.01
CA ASP A 153 11.46 -3.97 5.40
C ASP A 153 11.43 -4.36 6.88
N GLY A 154 11.21 -5.64 7.17
CA GLY A 154 10.99 -6.13 8.54
C GLY A 154 10.16 -7.42 8.61
N ALA A 155 9.44 -7.60 9.72
CA ALA A 155 8.50 -8.70 9.89
C ALA A 155 7.04 -8.24 9.87
N LEU A 156 6.15 -9.06 9.30
CA LEU A 156 4.70 -8.88 9.31
C LEU A 156 4.02 -9.94 10.17
N THR A 157 3.19 -9.51 11.11
CA THR A 157 2.19 -10.35 11.80
C THR A 157 0.80 -9.77 11.59
N ALA A 158 -0.06 -10.48 10.86
CA ALA A 158 -1.40 -9.99 10.51
C ALA A 158 -2.50 -11.01 10.85
N ASN A 159 -3.57 -10.55 11.48
CA ASN A 159 -4.80 -11.32 11.68
C ASN A 159 -5.93 -10.65 10.88
N SER A 160 -6.73 -11.42 10.14
CA SER A 160 -7.94 -10.95 9.46
C SER A 160 -9.12 -11.91 9.72
N VAL A 161 -10.34 -11.50 9.36
CA VAL A 161 -11.50 -12.40 9.28
C VAL A 161 -11.91 -12.56 7.81
N SER A 162 -12.34 -11.47 7.17
CA SER A 162 -12.81 -11.48 5.77
C SER A 162 -12.10 -10.50 4.86
N GLY A 163 -11.43 -9.46 5.38
CA GLY A 163 -10.64 -8.53 4.56
C GLY A 163 -9.39 -9.19 3.98
N GLU A 164 -9.03 -8.79 2.76
CA GLU A 164 -7.83 -9.27 2.07
C GLU A 164 -6.54 -8.73 2.73
N VAL A 165 -5.45 -9.47 2.64
CA VAL A 165 -4.13 -9.05 3.14
C VAL A 165 -3.09 -9.23 2.06
N ALA A 166 -2.67 -8.12 1.45
CA ALA A 166 -1.62 -8.06 0.45
C ALA A 166 -0.38 -7.37 1.03
N ALA A 167 0.78 -8.02 0.96
CA ALA A 167 2.03 -7.51 1.51
C ALA A 167 3.21 -7.68 0.55
N THR A 168 3.92 -6.59 0.27
CA THR A 168 5.11 -6.57 -0.60
C THR A 168 6.32 -5.87 0.06
N GLY A 169 7.53 -6.31 -0.29
CA GLY A 169 8.78 -5.72 0.17
C GLY A 169 9.81 -6.76 0.64
N SER A 170 10.82 -6.32 1.38
CA SER A 170 11.85 -7.18 2.02
C SER A 170 11.31 -7.82 3.31
N ILE A 171 10.25 -8.63 3.18
CA ILE A 171 9.51 -9.21 4.32
C ILE A 171 10.24 -10.45 4.83
N ARG A 172 11.17 -10.24 5.78
CA ARG A 172 12.02 -11.30 6.36
C ARG A 172 11.18 -12.41 7.00
N LYS A 173 10.07 -12.05 7.64
CA LYS A 173 9.13 -12.98 8.24
C LYS A 173 7.70 -12.54 7.99
N ALA A 174 6.87 -13.43 7.44
CA ALA A 174 5.42 -13.27 7.37
C ALA A 174 4.72 -14.30 8.26
N THR A 175 3.75 -13.86 9.06
CA THR A 175 2.83 -14.73 9.80
C THR A 175 1.43 -14.14 9.65
N ILE A 176 0.57 -14.81 8.88
CA ILE A 176 -0.76 -14.28 8.55
C ILE A 176 -1.83 -15.35 8.76
N ASP A 177 -2.85 -15.00 9.55
CA ASP A 177 -3.99 -15.86 9.87
C ASP A 177 -5.29 -15.16 9.41
N THR A 178 -6.14 -15.85 8.65
CA THR A 178 -7.44 -15.33 8.17
C THR A 178 -8.52 -16.41 8.15
N VAL A 179 -9.79 -16.04 7.94
CA VAL A 179 -10.87 -17.01 7.69
C VAL A 179 -11.17 -17.09 6.19
N SER A 180 -11.59 -15.99 5.57
CA SER A 180 -12.08 -15.98 4.18
C SER A 180 -11.39 -14.98 3.24
N GLY A 181 -10.65 -14.00 3.76
CA GLY A 181 -9.93 -13.04 2.92
C GLY A 181 -8.78 -13.69 2.14
N ASP A 182 -8.54 -13.24 0.91
CA ASP A 182 -7.39 -13.65 0.12
C ASP A 182 -6.08 -13.13 0.73
N LEU A 183 -5.01 -13.92 0.63
CA LEU A 183 -3.67 -13.60 1.12
C LEU A 183 -2.67 -13.53 -0.05
N LEU A 184 -1.89 -12.45 -0.10
CA LEU A 184 -0.75 -12.28 -1.00
C LEU A 184 0.48 -11.84 -0.20
N VAL A 185 1.55 -12.64 -0.26
CA VAL A 185 2.88 -12.24 0.20
C VAL A 185 3.85 -12.29 -0.98
N ASP A 186 4.39 -11.15 -1.37
CA ASP A 186 5.37 -11.00 -2.45
C ASP A 186 6.67 -10.42 -1.87
N SER A 187 7.55 -11.31 -1.42
CA SER A 187 8.73 -10.92 -0.65
C SER A 187 10.01 -10.97 -1.46
N THR A 188 10.86 -9.98 -1.25
CA THR A 188 12.15 -9.79 -1.93
C THR A 188 13.35 -10.03 -1.04
N GLY A 189 14.46 -10.47 -1.63
CA GLY A 189 15.70 -10.74 -0.91
C GLY A 189 15.52 -11.80 0.17
N ARG A 190 16.32 -11.68 1.24
CA ARG A 190 16.49 -12.74 2.24
C ARG A 190 15.27 -12.89 3.18
N VAL A 191 14.43 -13.86 2.88
CA VAL A 191 13.31 -14.33 3.73
C VAL A 191 13.78 -15.46 4.66
N ASP A 192 13.25 -15.48 5.89
CA ASP A 192 13.44 -16.54 6.89
C ASP A 192 12.22 -17.48 6.95
N THR A 193 11.00 -16.94 6.98
CA THR A 193 9.77 -17.73 7.18
C THR A 193 8.54 -17.07 6.59
N VAL A 194 7.72 -17.84 5.89
CA VAL A 194 6.36 -17.46 5.47
C VAL A 194 5.38 -18.48 6.02
N ASN A 195 4.58 -18.09 7.03
CA ASN A 195 3.52 -18.93 7.59
C ASN A 195 2.14 -18.30 7.33
N LEU A 196 1.33 -18.95 6.49
CA LEU A 196 -0.04 -18.52 6.17
C LEU A 196 -1.05 -19.57 6.61
N ASN A 197 -2.13 -19.16 7.27
CA ASN A 197 -3.29 -20.00 7.57
C ASN A 197 -4.58 -19.34 7.10
N THR A 198 -5.48 -20.12 6.48
CA THR A 198 -6.78 -19.65 6.00
C THR A 198 -7.82 -20.77 6.05
N VAL A 199 -9.12 -20.45 6.05
CA VAL A 199 -10.17 -21.46 5.83
C VAL A 199 -10.48 -21.55 4.34
N SER A 200 -10.96 -20.46 3.74
CA SER A 200 -11.44 -20.44 2.34
C SER A 200 -10.77 -19.42 1.42
N GLY A 201 -10.02 -18.46 1.96
CA GLY A 201 -9.30 -17.47 1.15
C GLY A 201 -8.17 -18.12 0.34
N LYS A 202 -7.82 -17.54 -0.81
CA LYS A 202 -6.65 -17.99 -1.58
C LYS A 202 -5.37 -17.57 -0.85
N SER A 203 -4.25 -18.23 -1.12
CA SER A 203 -2.96 -17.89 -0.54
C SER A 203 -1.88 -17.95 -1.60
N THR A 204 -1.41 -16.77 -2.01
CA THR A 204 -0.35 -16.60 -3.01
C THR A 204 0.93 -16.18 -2.31
N VAL A 205 2.00 -16.95 -2.53
CA VAL A 205 3.36 -16.63 -2.05
C VAL A 205 4.27 -16.46 -3.26
N ARG A 206 4.92 -15.31 -3.38
CA ARG A 206 6.00 -15.07 -4.35
C ARG A 206 7.31 -14.76 -3.61
N LEU A 207 8.38 -15.41 -4.06
CA LEU A 207 9.76 -15.28 -3.56
C LEU A 207 10.71 -15.09 -4.74
N ASP A 208 11.86 -14.47 -4.52
CA ASP A 208 12.89 -14.35 -5.57
C ASP A 208 13.57 -15.70 -5.87
N GLU A 209 13.79 -15.99 -7.15
CA GLU A 209 14.54 -17.15 -7.62
C GLU A 209 15.96 -17.23 -7.02
N GLY A 210 16.49 -18.45 -6.86
CA GLY A 210 17.77 -18.72 -6.20
C GLY A 210 17.67 -18.91 -4.69
N HIS A 211 16.57 -18.51 -4.03
CA HIS A 211 16.34 -18.86 -2.63
C HIS A 211 15.96 -20.34 -2.49
N ALA A 212 16.77 -21.08 -1.73
CA ALA A 212 16.42 -22.41 -1.27
C ALA A 212 15.21 -22.33 -0.33
N ALA A 213 14.33 -23.33 -0.36
CA ALA A 213 13.07 -23.29 0.37
C ALA A 213 12.59 -24.67 0.83
N ASN A 214 12.07 -24.73 2.05
CA ASN A 214 11.37 -25.89 2.60
C ASN A 214 9.87 -25.63 2.51
N TYR A 215 9.15 -26.52 1.83
CA TYR A 215 7.71 -26.37 1.61
C TYR A 215 6.91 -27.29 2.50
N VAL A 216 5.87 -26.74 3.15
CA VAL A 216 4.86 -27.49 3.90
C VAL A 216 3.49 -26.91 3.53
N LEU A 217 2.91 -27.42 2.43
CA LEU A 217 1.66 -26.92 1.86
C LEU A 217 0.52 -27.92 2.10
N ARG A 218 -0.53 -27.48 2.80
CA ARG A 218 -1.67 -28.32 3.19
C ARG A 218 -3.00 -27.72 2.77
N SER A 219 -3.86 -28.50 2.12
CA SER A 219 -5.26 -28.11 1.87
C SER A 219 -6.18 -29.33 1.90
N VAL A 220 -7.40 -29.19 2.44
CA VAL A 220 -8.36 -30.30 2.56
C VAL A 220 -9.08 -30.56 1.23
N SER A 221 -9.45 -29.51 0.51
CA SER A 221 -10.08 -29.57 -0.83
C SER A 221 -9.58 -28.53 -1.82
N GLY A 222 -8.78 -27.55 -1.39
CA GLY A 222 -8.24 -26.52 -2.26
C GLY A 222 -7.17 -27.01 -3.24
N ARG A 223 -6.96 -26.23 -4.30
CA ARG A 223 -5.91 -26.51 -5.30
C ARG A 223 -4.54 -26.10 -4.73
N VAL A 224 -3.53 -26.96 -4.84
CA VAL A 224 -2.13 -26.60 -4.54
C VAL A 224 -1.35 -26.53 -5.86
N LEU A 225 -0.72 -25.38 -6.10
CA LEU A 225 0.13 -25.07 -7.25
C LEU A 225 1.50 -24.59 -6.75
N VAL A 226 2.57 -25.09 -7.36
CA VAL A 226 3.94 -24.63 -7.11
C VAL A 226 4.64 -24.49 -8.45
N ASP A 227 5.06 -23.27 -8.78
CA ASP A 227 5.68 -22.90 -10.06
C ASP A 227 4.86 -23.41 -11.27
N GLY A 228 3.55 -23.18 -11.20
CA GLY A 228 2.56 -23.64 -12.20
C GLY A 228 2.18 -25.12 -12.13
N ILE A 229 2.98 -25.97 -11.49
CA ILE A 229 2.75 -27.42 -11.40
C ILE A 229 1.69 -27.72 -10.33
N LYS A 230 0.61 -28.42 -10.69
CA LYS A 230 -0.41 -28.88 -9.74
C LYS A 230 0.17 -29.97 -8.82
N ARG A 231 0.16 -29.73 -7.51
CA ARG A 231 0.59 -30.69 -6.48
C ARG A 231 -0.58 -31.34 -5.72
N SER A 232 -1.81 -30.83 -5.85
CA SER A 232 -2.99 -31.42 -5.18
C SER A 232 -3.67 -32.54 -5.98
N GLY A 233 -4.29 -33.48 -5.26
CA GLY A 233 -5.01 -34.63 -5.82
C GLY A 233 -6.50 -34.38 -6.08
N SER A 234 -7.33 -35.37 -5.72
CA SER A 234 -8.80 -35.34 -5.65
C SER A 234 -9.34 -35.33 -4.21
N GLY A 235 -8.46 -35.22 -3.21
CA GLY A 235 -8.77 -35.18 -1.78
C GLY A 235 -7.68 -34.42 -1.01
N PRO A 236 -7.63 -34.57 0.33
CA PRO A 236 -6.70 -33.84 1.19
C PRO A 236 -5.25 -33.96 0.73
N THR A 237 -4.59 -32.81 0.61
CA THR A 237 -3.23 -32.66 0.14
C THR A 237 -2.34 -32.23 1.30
N ASN A 238 -1.30 -33.00 1.59
CA ASN A 238 -0.17 -32.62 2.44
C ASN A 238 1.08 -32.80 1.57
N TRP A 239 1.52 -31.71 0.92
CA TRP A 239 2.73 -31.70 0.11
C TRP A 239 3.87 -31.13 0.93
N VAL A 240 4.95 -31.90 1.03
CA VAL A 240 6.19 -31.54 1.73
C VAL A 240 7.32 -31.85 0.76
N ASP A 241 8.17 -30.85 0.53
CA ASP A 241 9.26 -30.90 -0.45
C ASP A 241 10.32 -29.86 -0.07
N SER A 242 11.53 -29.97 -0.59
CA SER A 242 12.62 -29.00 -0.38
C SER A 242 13.42 -28.84 -1.66
N ASP A 243 13.75 -27.60 -2.01
CA ASP A 243 14.50 -27.29 -3.24
C ASP A 243 15.52 -26.16 -3.03
N GLY A 244 16.55 -26.10 -3.89
CA GLY A 244 17.69 -25.19 -3.81
C GLY A 244 18.94 -25.80 -3.17
N GLU A 245 20.02 -25.02 -3.11
CA GLU A 245 21.32 -25.52 -2.64
C GLU A 245 21.40 -25.66 -1.12
N LEU A 246 21.91 -26.81 -0.65
CA LEU A 246 22.16 -27.12 0.76
C LEU A 246 23.17 -26.18 1.45
N SER A 247 23.94 -25.42 0.68
CA SER A 247 24.86 -24.36 1.11
C SER A 247 24.18 -23.03 1.47
N GLY A 248 22.93 -22.83 1.04
CA GLY A 248 22.18 -21.58 1.23
C GLY A 248 21.37 -21.50 2.52
N SER A 249 20.83 -20.32 2.81
CA SER A 249 19.77 -20.16 3.81
C SER A 249 18.41 -20.54 3.22
N PHE A 250 17.72 -21.49 3.85
CA PHE A 250 16.39 -21.93 3.41
C PHE A 250 15.29 -21.01 3.93
N VAL A 251 14.31 -20.71 3.08
CA VAL A 251 13.04 -20.09 3.46
C VAL A 251 12.07 -21.18 3.93
N ASP A 252 11.59 -21.11 5.16
CA ASP A 252 10.53 -22.02 5.64
C ASP A 252 9.15 -21.53 5.18
N VAL A 253 8.59 -22.15 4.15
CA VAL A 253 7.30 -21.79 3.54
C VAL A 253 6.21 -22.78 3.98
N ARG A 254 5.35 -22.33 4.89
CA ARG A 254 4.22 -23.09 5.42
C ARG A 254 2.90 -22.42 5.04
N VAL A 255 2.02 -23.15 4.36
CA VAL A 255 0.66 -22.68 4.07
C VAL A 255 -0.32 -23.78 4.42
N ASN A 256 -1.28 -23.49 5.30
CA ASN A 256 -2.38 -24.41 5.63
C ASN A 256 -3.72 -23.77 5.24
N SER A 257 -4.56 -24.52 4.53
CA SER A 257 -5.88 -24.10 4.08
C SER A 257 -6.92 -25.22 4.30
N VAL A 258 -8.20 -24.89 4.30
CA VAL A 258 -9.28 -25.89 4.24
C VAL A 258 -9.74 -26.07 2.79
N SER A 259 -10.34 -25.04 2.20
CA SER A 259 -10.85 -25.04 0.81
C SER A 259 -10.18 -24.02 -0.12
N GLY A 260 -9.41 -23.09 0.46
CA GLY A 260 -8.66 -22.08 -0.30
C GLY A 260 -7.56 -22.65 -1.18
N ALA A 261 -7.35 -22.00 -2.33
CA ALA A 261 -6.27 -22.37 -3.25
C ALA A 261 -4.91 -21.83 -2.76
N ILE A 262 -3.88 -22.66 -2.80
CA ILE A 262 -2.49 -22.33 -2.46
C ILE A 262 -1.69 -22.25 -3.75
N MET A 263 -0.99 -21.13 -3.95
CA MET A 263 -0.14 -20.89 -5.11
C MET A 263 1.21 -20.34 -4.65
N VAL A 264 2.27 -21.11 -4.86
CA VAL A 264 3.66 -20.67 -4.61
C VAL A 264 4.34 -20.44 -5.95
N LEU A 265 5.04 -19.32 -6.08
CA LEU A 265 5.71 -18.86 -7.29
C LEU A 265 7.11 -18.35 -6.99
N ARG A 266 8.04 -18.61 -7.90
CA ARG A 266 9.31 -17.90 -7.98
C ARG A 266 9.22 -16.73 -8.95
N ARG A 267 9.74 -15.59 -8.54
CA ARG A 267 10.03 -14.45 -9.40
C ARG A 267 11.36 -14.74 -10.09
N ALA A 268 11.33 -14.94 -11.41
CA ALA A 268 12.55 -15.11 -12.20
C ALA A 268 13.53 -13.97 -11.91
N ALA A 269 14.82 -14.30 -11.80
CA ALA A 269 15.84 -13.31 -11.46
C ALA A 269 15.82 -12.15 -12.46
N SER A 270 15.63 -10.93 -11.97
CA SER A 270 15.77 -9.72 -12.78
C SER A 270 17.24 -9.58 -13.16
N VAL A 271 17.58 -9.95 -14.39
CA VAL A 271 18.92 -9.72 -14.96
C VAL A 271 19.17 -8.22 -14.94
N GLU A 272 20.03 -7.76 -14.03
CA GLU A 272 20.46 -6.36 -14.01
C GLU A 272 21.18 -6.07 -15.34
N HIS A 273 20.50 -5.31 -16.20
CA HIS A 273 21.06 -4.92 -17.48
C HIS A 273 22.05 -3.78 -17.23
N ASN A 274 23.28 -4.15 -16.87
CA ASN A 274 24.43 -3.25 -16.72
C ASN A 274 24.83 -2.67 -18.09
N SER A 275 24.01 -1.74 -18.57
CA SER A 275 24.30 -0.92 -19.74
C SER A 275 25.27 0.20 -19.38
N PHE A 276 26.55 -0.15 -19.16
CA PHE A 276 27.70 0.77 -19.29
C PHE A 276 29.00 -0.02 -19.51
N ASP A 277 29.26 -0.37 -20.77
CA ASP A 277 30.64 -0.55 -21.24
C ASP A 277 30.69 -0.11 -22.71
N GLU A 278 30.67 1.22 -22.92
CA GLU A 278 30.83 1.82 -24.24
C GLU A 278 32.30 1.74 -24.65
N VAL A 279 32.68 0.56 -25.17
CA VAL A 279 34.01 0.32 -25.74
C VAL A 279 34.14 1.13 -27.03
N ALA A 280 34.45 2.42 -26.89
CA ALA A 280 34.83 3.28 -27.99
C ALA A 280 36.04 2.65 -28.72
N PRO A 281 35.96 2.44 -30.04
CA PRO A 281 37.08 1.84 -30.77
C PRO A 281 38.26 2.81 -30.78
N HIS A 282 39.36 2.42 -30.15
CA HIS A 282 40.64 3.09 -30.32
C HIS A 282 41.03 3.04 -31.81
N VAL A 283 41.08 4.21 -32.45
CA VAL A 283 41.66 4.38 -33.77
C VAL A 283 43.13 4.74 -33.57
N ASP A 284 44.03 3.83 -33.98
CA ASP A 284 45.46 4.12 -34.00
C ASP A 284 45.77 5.15 -35.08
N GLU A 285 46.11 6.39 -34.69
CA GLU A 285 46.72 7.35 -35.60
C GLU A 285 48.22 7.04 -35.79
N PRO A 286 48.68 6.74 -37.03
CA PRO A 286 50.09 6.57 -37.30
C PRO A 286 50.79 7.93 -37.34
N ALA A 287 51.84 8.11 -36.53
CA ALA A 287 52.62 9.34 -36.51
C ALA A 287 53.24 9.64 -37.89
N LEU A 288 52.91 10.81 -38.46
CA LEU A 288 53.55 11.36 -39.64
C LEU A 288 54.19 12.72 -39.35
N GLN A 289 55.19 13.04 -40.15
CA GLN A 289 56.28 13.95 -39.81
C GLN A 289 56.09 15.33 -40.48
N GLU A 290 56.43 16.41 -39.78
CA GLU A 290 56.33 17.77 -40.33
C GLU A 290 57.19 17.97 -41.59
N VAL A 291 56.55 18.41 -42.67
CA VAL A 291 57.18 19.00 -43.86
C VAL A 291 56.32 20.18 -44.31
N SER A 292 56.92 21.23 -44.87
CA SER A 292 56.38 22.60 -44.79
C SER A 292 55.98 23.26 -46.12
N VAL A 293 55.15 24.31 -45.99
CA VAL A 293 54.88 25.48 -46.87
C VAL A 293 54.09 25.35 -48.20
N GLU A 294 53.44 26.49 -48.52
CA GLU A 294 52.95 27.05 -49.82
C GLU A 294 51.80 26.33 -50.57
N ASP A 295 50.74 26.96 -51.08
CA ASP A 295 50.10 28.29 -51.08
C ASP A 295 48.81 28.13 -51.95
N ALA A 296 48.04 29.20 -52.19
CA ALA A 296 47.16 29.44 -53.34
C ALA A 296 45.76 28.75 -53.47
N SER A 297 44.76 29.51 -52.99
CA SER A 297 43.60 29.99 -53.79
C SER A 297 42.29 29.17 -53.94
N GLY A 298 41.16 29.91 -53.97
CA GLY A 298 39.83 29.46 -54.42
C GLY A 298 38.92 28.86 -53.32
N GLY A 299 37.61 29.15 -53.26
CA GLY A 299 36.83 30.15 -54.00
C GLY A 299 35.32 29.84 -54.09
N ALA A 300 34.50 30.89 -54.19
CA ALA A 300 33.06 30.90 -54.48
C ALA A 300 32.06 30.41 -53.40
N SER A 301 31.00 31.21 -53.22
CA SER A 301 29.79 30.97 -52.40
C SER A 301 28.53 31.00 -53.28
N VAL A 302 27.50 30.24 -52.90
CA VAL A 302 26.08 30.31 -53.33
C VAL A 302 25.28 29.77 -52.12
N GLU A 303 24.19 30.34 -51.58
CA GLU A 303 22.89 30.79 -52.15
C GLU A 303 22.10 29.65 -52.82
N ALA A 304 20.76 29.55 -52.76
CA ALA A 304 19.70 30.17 -51.93
C ALA A 304 18.36 29.39 -52.13
N ALA A 305 17.24 29.90 -51.56
CA ALA A 305 15.83 29.46 -51.75
C ALA A 305 15.46 28.04 -51.22
N ALA A 306 14.30 27.74 -50.60
CA ALA A 306 13.03 28.42 -50.29
C ALA A 306 12.02 28.67 -51.42
N ASP A 307 10.91 27.92 -51.43
CA ASP A 307 9.52 28.46 -51.46
C ASP A 307 8.49 27.38 -51.03
N PRO A 308 7.22 27.72 -50.68
CA PRO A 308 6.25 26.81 -50.04
C PRO A 308 5.02 26.43 -50.92
N ASP A 309 3.83 26.38 -50.29
CA ASP A 309 2.47 26.24 -50.83
C ASP A 309 2.00 24.91 -51.46
N ARG A 310 1.09 24.24 -50.72
CA ARG A 310 -0.26 23.99 -51.25
C ARG A 310 -1.32 23.89 -50.14
N LEU A 311 -2.54 24.34 -50.47
CA LEU A 311 -3.74 24.37 -49.63
C LEU A 311 -4.75 23.27 -50.08
N ASP A 312 -6.01 23.42 -49.66
CA ASP A 312 -7.23 22.63 -49.96
C ASP A 312 -7.45 21.41 -49.04
N GLY A 313 -8.65 21.17 -48.47
CA GLY A 313 -9.90 21.93 -48.49
C GLY A 313 -11.08 21.16 -47.85
N ASP A 314 -12.16 21.86 -47.47
CA ASP A 314 -13.48 21.36 -47.02
C ASP A 314 -13.55 20.50 -45.73
N GLY A 315 -14.67 20.40 -44.99
CA GLY A 315 -15.98 21.08 -45.05
C GLY A 315 -17.08 20.34 -44.24
N PHE A 316 -18.18 21.00 -43.86
CA PHE A 316 -19.37 20.47 -43.15
C PHE A 316 -19.17 20.03 -41.67
N GLY A 317 -20.08 20.20 -40.70
CA GLY A 317 -21.36 20.95 -40.62
C GLY A 317 -22.64 20.14 -40.97
N THR A 318 -23.68 20.03 -40.14
CA THR A 318 -24.02 20.53 -38.78
C THR A 318 -24.84 19.41 -38.04
N GLU A 319 -25.68 19.53 -36.99
CA GLU A 319 -26.29 20.62 -36.19
C GLU A 319 -26.79 20.07 -34.81
N ARG A 320 -27.81 20.69 -34.18
CA ARG A 320 -28.67 20.15 -33.09
C ARG A 320 -30.14 20.51 -33.35
N PRO A 321 -31.09 19.89 -32.63
CA PRO A 321 -32.15 20.71 -32.03
C PRO A 321 -32.52 20.33 -30.58
N ASP A 322 -33.02 21.31 -29.83
CA ASP A 322 -33.67 21.14 -28.53
C ASP A 322 -35.16 20.75 -28.68
N GLY A 323 -35.82 20.33 -27.59
CA GLY A 323 -37.24 19.98 -27.58
C GLY A 323 -37.86 20.07 -26.18
N GLU A 324 -39.02 20.73 -26.08
CA GLU A 324 -39.59 21.19 -24.80
C GLU A 324 -40.69 20.26 -24.22
N ARG A 325 -41.16 20.59 -23.01
CA ARG A 325 -42.19 19.84 -22.27
C ARG A 325 -43.60 20.05 -22.85
N PRO A 326 -44.58 19.24 -22.38
CA PRO A 326 -45.66 19.89 -21.62
C PRO A 326 -46.07 19.14 -20.34
N ASP A 327 -46.78 19.83 -19.46
CA ASP A 327 -47.45 19.25 -18.28
C ASP A 327 -48.76 18.53 -18.64
N THR A 328 -49.15 17.52 -17.87
CA THR A 328 -50.56 17.09 -17.75
C THR A 328 -50.93 16.80 -16.30
N ASP A 329 -51.71 17.70 -15.72
CA ASP A 329 -52.47 17.51 -14.48
C ASP A 329 -53.63 16.51 -14.68
N ARG A 330 -53.82 15.53 -13.76
CA ARG A 330 -55.14 15.26 -13.09
C ARG A 330 -55.28 14.01 -12.21
N LEU A 331 -56.20 14.17 -11.25
CA LEU A 331 -57.12 13.19 -10.63
C LEU A 331 -56.58 12.18 -9.60
N ASP A 332 -56.76 12.55 -8.34
CA ASP A 332 -57.67 11.91 -7.38
C ASP A 332 -57.94 10.39 -7.49
N THR A 333 -57.73 9.69 -6.39
CA THR A 333 -58.73 8.75 -5.86
C THR A 333 -58.67 8.70 -4.34
N ASP A 334 -59.70 9.23 -3.68
CA ASP A 334 -59.99 8.89 -2.28
C ASP A 334 -60.35 7.40 -2.17
N ARG A 335 -59.88 6.73 -1.10
CA ARG A 335 -60.79 5.87 -0.32
C ARG A 335 -60.34 5.60 1.10
N GLU A 336 -61.33 5.58 1.99
CA GLU A 336 -61.23 5.30 3.43
C GLU A 336 -61.03 3.80 3.71
N ALA A 337 -60.29 3.49 4.78
CA ALA A 337 -60.70 2.58 5.87
C ALA A 337 -59.58 2.45 6.93
#